data_AF-A0AAD9CR66-F1
#
_entry.id   AF-A0AAD9CR66-F1
#
_cell.length_a   1.000
_cell.length_b   1.000
_cell.length_c   1.000
_cell.angle_alpha   90.00
_cell.angle_beta   90.00
_cell.angle_gamma   90.00
#
_symmetry.space_group_name_H-M   'P 1'
#
loop_
_entity.id
_entity.type
_entity.pdbx_description
1 polymer ?
#
loop_
_entity_poly.entity_id
_entity_poly.type
_entity_poly.pdbx_seq_one_letter_code
_entity_poly.pdbx_strand_id
1 'polypeptide(L)'
;MVSCGVSSFQHSSVSLEFFETVSRYDKFFLVEPQHIPIVLMAFLDQRGLRHSSPKVRSRVAYLFSRFIKTLHKHMNAFIEDVLTRIQDLLELNPPENGFPALLTSDDQLFMFEAAGVLIVHGESPAERKTAMMTSLLQPLMDAFNVLLNKLSLERDEEKQNAIGDCLSHAPHHRTSKAFSNKQTVKLSGCSEVYRGCLQTFLPALSVPLQKGSLRSAVRSFLHRMIICMEEEVLPFIPSASQHMLKDYHRQSQVSPFLQQVFMPLVLSIFEVLGRPAEENDQAAALEKQMLRRSYFTFIQTVAGSGMNEVMANQGAENIERVVFTIIQGAVDFPDPIAQKSCFIILSKLVELWGGKDGMVGFPDFIYKHIVPACFLAPLKPSFDLSDAQTVLTLSECAITLKTIHLKRGLEFVRFLQQEYLPSLQVAPEISQELCQVLQQPDVKVLKNYMKAFFQRAKL
;
A
#
# COMPACT_ATOMS: atom_id res chain seq x y z
N MET A 1 -23.64 33.97 -7.84
CA MET A 1 -23.68 33.20 -6.57
C MET A 1 -22.80 33.81 -5.49
N VAL A 2 -21.49 33.97 -5.72
CA VAL A 2 -20.54 34.50 -4.71
C VAL A 2 -20.94 35.89 -4.20
N SER A 3 -21.42 36.77 -5.07
CA SER A 3 -21.83 38.14 -4.71
C SER A 3 -23.28 38.28 -4.22
N CYS A 4 -24.07 37.22 -4.28
CA CYS A 4 -25.53 37.28 -4.11
C CYS A 4 -26.01 36.92 -2.69
N GLY A 5 -25.08 36.72 -1.73
CA GLY A 5 -25.43 36.38 -0.34
C GLY A 5 -26.04 34.99 -0.14
N VAL A 6 -26.06 34.12 -1.15
CA VAL A 6 -26.66 32.77 -1.06
C VAL A 6 -26.02 31.94 0.06
N SER A 7 -24.73 32.17 0.34
CA SER A 7 -24.00 31.52 1.45
C SER A 7 -24.55 31.81 2.85
N SER A 8 -25.33 32.88 3.05
CA SER A 8 -25.91 33.26 4.35
C SER A 8 -27.37 32.84 4.50
N PHE A 9 -27.90 32.06 3.56
CA PHE A 9 -29.26 31.55 3.66
C PHE A 9 -29.37 30.50 4.78
N GLN A 10 -30.46 30.54 5.55
CA GLN A 10 -30.57 29.75 6.79
C GLN A 10 -30.76 28.25 6.56
N HIS A 11 -31.26 27.85 5.38
CA HIS A 11 -31.56 26.45 5.10
C HIS A 11 -30.30 25.66 4.71
N SER A 12 -30.00 24.59 5.44
CA SER A 12 -28.80 23.76 5.30
C SER A 12 -28.55 23.24 3.88
N SER A 13 -29.60 22.89 3.14
CA SER A 13 -29.48 22.46 1.74
C SER A 13 -28.95 23.55 0.81
N VAL A 14 -29.31 24.81 1.05
CA VAL A 14 -28.87 25.95 0.22
C VAL A 14 -27.40 26.26 0.50
N SER A 15 -26.99 26.21 1.78
CA SER A 15 -25.59 26.34 2.17
C SER A 15 -24.72 25.23 1.58
N LEU A 16 -25.20 23.97 1.62
CA LEU A 16 -24.50 22.84 1.00
C LEU A 16 -24.37 22.99 -0.51
N GLU A 17 -25.45 23.33 -1.22
CA GLU A 17 -25.42 23.50 -2.67
C GLU A 17 -24.47 24.63 -3.09
N PHE A 18 -24.38 25.70 -2.27
CA PHE A 18 -23.38 26.75 -2.47
C PHE A 18 -21.95 26.19 -2.44
N PHE A 19 -21.58 25.45 -1.40
CA PHE A 19 -20.23 24.89 -1.28
C PHE A 19 -19.94 23.83 -2.35
N GLU A 20 -20.91 22.97 -2.69
CA GLU A 20 -20.80 22.00 -3.77
C GLU A 20 -20.54 22.68 -5.11
N THR A 21 -21.28 23.74 -5.40
CA THR A 21 -21.13 24.49 -6.65
C THR A 21 -19.77 25.16 -6.72
N VAL A 22 -19.37 25.85 -5.64
CA VAL A 22 -18.05 26.51 -5.56
C VAL A 22 -16.92 25.51 -5.75
N SER A 23 -16.97 24.33 -5.11
CA SER A 23 -15.94 23.30 -5.25
C SER A 23 -16.01 22.57 -6.59
N ARG A 24 -17.18 22.49 -7.24
CA ARG A 24 -17.34 21.90 -8.59
C ARG A 24 -16.75 22.80 -9.67
N TYR A 25 -16.89 24.11 -9.52
CA TYR A 25 -16.36 25.12 -10.44
C TYR A 25 -15.09 25.78 -9.88
N ASP A 26 -14.27 25.02 -9.16
CA ASP A 26 -13.00 25.50 -8.57
C ASP A 26 -12.07 26.17 -9.60
N LYS A 27 -12.05 25.66 -10.83
CA LYS A 27 -11.28 26.25 -11.95
C LYS A 27 -11.65 27.69 -12.28
N PHE A 28 -12.85 28.16 -11.98
CA PHE A 28 -13.26 29.55 -12.19
C PHE A 28 -12.36 30.52 -11.40
N PHE A 29 -12.00 30.15 -10.16
CA PHE A 29 -11.20 30.99 -9.28
C PHE A 29 -9.72 31.08 -9.69
N LEU A 30 -9.27 30.23 -10.61
CA LEU A 30 -7.96 30.37 -11.25
C LEU A 30 -7.93 31.55 -12.22
N VAL A 31 -9.08 31.85 -12.85
CA VAL A 31 -9.24 32.96 -13.81
C VAL A 31 -9.62 34.24 -13.09
N GLU A 32 -10.45 34.15 -12.05
CA GLU A 32 -10.94 35.30 -11.26
C GLU A 32 -10.59 35.19 -9.76
N PRO A 33 -9.31 35.37 -9.36
CA PRO A 33 -8.85 35.17 -7.98
C PRO A 33 -9.45 36.14 -6.95
N GLN A 34 -9.98 37.29 -7.38
CA GLN A 34 -10.58 38.30 -6.50
C GLN A 34 -11.81 37.78 -5.74
N HIS A 35 -12.42 36.69 -6.19
CA HIS A 35 -13.56 36.07 -5.50
C HIS A 35 -13.16 35.05 -4.42
N ILE A 36 -11.88 34.67 -4.36
CA ILE A 36 -11.35 33.72 -3.38
C ILE A 36 -11.61 34.17 -1.94
N PRO A 37 -11.33 35.43 -1.52
CA PRO A 37 -11.49 35.82 -0.12
C PRO A 37 -12.92 35.66 0.40
N ILE A 38 -13.92 36.00 -0.43
CA ILE A 38 -15.34 35.93 -0.06
C ILE A 38 -15.74 34.47 0.21
N VAL A 39 -15.30 33.57 -0.66
CA VAL A 39 -15.56 32.13 -0.54
C VAL A 39 -14.79 31.52 0.62
N LEU A 40 -13.53 31.91 0.79
CA LEU A 40 -12.67 31.45 1.87
C LEU A 40 -13.26 31.80 3.24
N MET A 41 -13.74 33.04 3.40
CA MET A 41 -14.45 33.47 4.61
C MET A 41 -15.73 32.64 4.84
N ALA A 42 -16.48 32.32 3.79
CA ALA A 42 -17.67 31.48 3.91
C ALA A 42 -17.34 30.04 4.37
N PHE A 43 -16.21 29.49 3.93
CA PHE A 43 -15.73 28.21 4.44
C PHE A 43 -15.35 28.29 5.92
N LEU A 44 -14.66 29.35 6.35
CA LEU A 44 -14.06 29.45 7.68
C LEU A 44 -15.04 29.90 8.78
N ASP A 45 -16.15 30.56 8.46
CA ASP A 45 -17.08 31.09 9.47
C ASP A 45 -18.27 30.16 9.78
N GLN A 46 -19.30 30.71 10.43
CA GLN A 46 -20.53 30.01 10.84
C GLN A 46 -21.35 29.45 9.66
N ARG A 47 -21.08 29.89 8.42
CA ARG A 47 -21.72 29.36 7.23
C ARG A 47 -21.16 27.99 6.84
N GLY A 48 -19.89 27.71 7.18
CA GLY A 48 -19.16 26.53 6.73
C GLY A 48 -18.72 25.62 7.88
N LEU A 49 -17.42 25.65 8.20
CA LEU A 49 -16.78 24.78 9.19
C LEU A 49 -17.35 24.96 10.61
N ARG A 50 -18.00 26.10 10.89
CA ARG A 50 -18.64 26.39 12.18
C ARG A 50 -20.17 26.36 12.12
N HIS A 51 -20.74 25.72 11.10
CA HIS A 51 -22.19 25.61 10.97
C HIS A 51 -22.80 24.80 12.12
N SER A 52 -24.00 25.16 12.56
CA SER A 52 -24.76 24.44 13.59
C SER A 52 -25.01 22.94 13.29
N SER A 53 -25.07 22.54 12.01
CA SER A 53 -25.40 21.18 11.59
C SER A 53 -24.12 20.34 11.41
N PRO A 54 -23.97 19.21 12.14
CA PRO A 54 -22.80 18.32 11.98
C PRO A 54 -22.63 17.79 10.56
N LYS A 55 -23.75 17.49 9.88
CA LYS A 55 -23.74 17.01 8.48
C LYS A 55 -23.15 18.04 7.53
N VAL A 56 -23.47 19.32 7.74
CA VAL A 56 -22.92 20.41 6.93
C VAL A 56 -21.45 20.58 7.22
N ARG A 57 -21.04 20.62 8.51
CA ARG A 57 -19.62 20.77 8.88
C ARG A 57 -18.75 19.68 8.27
N SER A 58 -19.15 18.41 8.38
CA SER A 58 -18.40 17.29 7.81
C SER A 58 -18.24 17.40 6.29
N ARG A 59 -19.33 17.72 5.58
CA ARG A 59 -19.27 17.90 4.12
C ARG A 59 -18.40 19.09 3.73
N VAL A 60 -18.54 20.21 4.44
CA VAL A 60 -17.75 21.43 4.20
C VAL A 60 -16.28 21.21 4.50
N ALA A 61 -15.92 20.42 5.52
CA ALA A 61 -14.53 20.07 5.82
C ALA A 61 -13.84 19.36 4.64
N TYR A 62 -14.51 18.39 4.03
CA TYR A 62 -14.04 17.74 2.81
C TYR A 62 -13.91 18.72 1.63
N LEU A 63 -14.96 19.52 1.38
CA LEU A 63 -15.00 20.47 0.25
C LEU A 63 -13.93 21.56 0.39
N PHE A 64 -13.67 22.05 1.60
CA PHE A 64 -12.60 22.99 1.90
C PHE A 64 -11.23 22.41 1.56
N SER A 65 -10.94 21.18 2.02
CA SER A 65 -9.68 20.50 1.69
C SER A 65 -9.48 20.33 0.19
N ARG A 66 -10.54 19.99 -0.55
CA ARG A 66 -10.51 19.92 -2.02
C ARG A 66 -10.27 21.29 -2.65
N PHE A 67 -10.95 22.33 -2.19
CA PHE A 67 -10.81 23.70 -2.68
C PHE A 67 -9.38 24.23 -2.50
N ILE A 68 -8.79 24.03 -1.32
CA ILE A 68 -7.39 24.37 -1.03
C ILE A 68 -6.42 23.62 -1.94
N LYS A 69 -6.61 22.31 -2.15
CA LYS A 69 -5.75 21.52 -3.04
C LYS A 69 -5.71 22.06 -4.47
N THR A 70 -6.86 22.46 -5.02
CA THR A 70 -6.91 23.03 -6.37
C THR A 70 -6.27 24.43 -6.43
N LEU A 71 -6.54 25.28 -5.43
CA LEU A 71 -6.22 26.72 -5.48
C LEU A 71 -4.97 27.15 -4.69
N HIS A 72 -4.21 26.23 -4.12
CA HIS A 72 -3.07 26.52 -3.23
C HIS A 72 -2.11 27.61 -3.75
N LYS A 73 -1.89 27.69 -5.06
CA LYS A 73 -1.01 28.72 -5.68
C LYS A 73 -1.51 30.15 -5.50
N HIS A 74 -2.82 30.36 -5.38
CA HIS A 74 -3.44 31.67 -5.16
C HIS A 74 -3.71 31.96 -3.69
N MET A 75 -3.26 31.08 -2.78
CA MET A 75 -3.57 31.16 -1.35
C MET A 75 -2.46 31.78 -0.50
N ASN A 76 -1.31 32.14 -1.09
CA ASN A 76 -0.13 32.62 -0.36
C ASN A 76 -0.43 33.76 0.64
N ALA A 77 -1.24 34.74 0.23
CA ALA A 77 -1.60 35.88 1.08
C ALA A 77 -2.54 35.53 2.26
N PHE A 78 -3.19 34.36 2.21
CA PHE A 78 -4.20 33.96 3.20
C PHE A 78 -3.73 32.84 4.12
N ILE A 79 -2.53 32.28 3.92
CA ILE A 79 -2.08 31.07 4.65
C ILE A 79 -2.14 31.31 6.16
N GLU A 80 -1.57 32.41 6.66
CA GLU A 80 -1.51 32.66 8.11
C GLU A 80 -2.91 32.83 8.72
N ASP A 81 -3.78 33.63 8.09
CA ASP A 81 -5.16 33.83 8.57
C ASP A 81 -5.95 32.51 8.55
N VAL A 82 -5.78 31.69 7.50
CA VAL A 82 -6.41 30.37 7.43
C VAL A 82 -5.92 29.47 8.57
N LEU A 83 -4.60 29.38 8.79
CA LEU A 83 -4.02 28.55 9.83
C LEU A 83 -4.47 28.98 11.24
N THR A 84 -4.52 30.28 11.51
CA THR A 84 -5.02 30.82 12.78
C THR A 84 -6.51 30.49 12.97
N ARG A 85 -7.33 30.60 11.93
CA ARG A 85 -8.78 30.35 12.00
C ARG A 85 -9.18 28.88 12.04
N ILE A 86 -8.28 27.94 11.77
CA ILE A 86 -8.57 26.51 11.92
C ILE A 86 -7.98 25.93 13.21
N GLN A 87 -7.11 26.65 13.93
CA GLN A 87 -6.36 26.11 15.07
C GLN A 87 -7.27 25.56 16.19
N ASP A 88 -8.34 26.28 16.52
CA ASP A 88 -9.38 25.87 17.49
C ASP A 88 -10.19 24.64 17.02
N LEU A 89 -10.25 24.39 15.71
CA LEU A 89 -10.93 23.22 15.15
C LEU A 89 -10.07 21.94 15.23
N LEU A 90 -8.76 22.08 15.50
CA LEU A 90 -7.77 21.02 15.50
C LEU A 90 -7.39 20.51 16.90
N GLU A 91 -8.07 20.99 17.94
CA GLU A 91 -7.80 20.57 19.31
C GLU A 91 -8.13 19.09 19.55
N LEU A 92 -7.19 18.37 20.18
CA LEU A 92 -7.38 17.00 20.67
C LEU A 92 -8.04 17.05 22.04
N ASN A 93 -9.37 17.16 22.07
CA ASN A 93 -10.13 17.09 23.31
C ASN A 93 -10.83 15.72 23.39
N PRO A 94 -10.51 14.86 24.39
CA PRO A 94 -11.39 13.74 24.71
C PRO A 94 -12.77 14.32 25.07
N PRO A 95 -13.87 13.60 24.79
CA PRO A 95 -15.22 14.07 25.11
C PRO A 95 -15.44 14.07 26.63
N GLU A 96 -14.79 14.99 27.35
CA GLU A 96 -15.05 15.24 28.76
C GLU A 96 -16.44 15.92 28.83
N ASN A 97 -17.42 15.19 29.38
CA ASN A 97 -18.80 15.63 29.69
C ASN A 97 -19.84 15.58 28.56
N GLY A 98 -19.61 14.81 27.49
CA GLY A 98 -20.65 14.54 26.47
C GLY A 98 -20.91 15.69 25.48
N PHE A 99 -20.08 16.74 25.49
CA PHE A 99 -20.06 17.74 24.42
C PHE A 99 -19.14 17.26 23.29
N PRO A 100 -19.66 16.95 22.10
CA PRO A 100 -18.83 16.55 20.98
C PRO A 100 -17.99 17.73 20.50
N ALA A 101 -16.75 17.45 20.10
CA ALA A 101 -15.92 18.40 19.38
C ALA A 101 -16.66 18.96 18.16
N LEU A 102 -16.35 20.20 17.78
CA LEU A 102 -17.07 20.85 16.67
C LEU A 102 -16.90 20.05 15.37
N LEU A 103 -15.68 19.59 15.09
CA LEU A 103 -15.38 18.64 14.02
C LEU A 103 -15.17 17.24 14.60
N THR A 104 -15.59 16.23 13.84
CA THR A 104 -15.25 14.84 14.17
C THR A 104 -13.77 14.59 13.91
N SER A 105 -13.20 13.55 14.52
CA SER A 105 -11.81 13.14 14.30
C SER A 105 -11.52 12.89 12.82
N ASP A 106 -12.46 12.33 12.06
CA ASP A 106 -12.33 12.11 10.61
C ASP A 106 -12.35 13.41 9.82
N ASP A 107 -13.17 14.39 10.22
CA ASP A 107 -13.23 15.69 9.55
C ASP A 107 -11.97 16.53 9.81
N GLN A 108 -11.41 16.45 11.01
CA GLN A 108 -10.13 17.08 11.36
C GLN A 108 -9.00 16.62 10.42
N LEU A 109 -9.03 15.36 9.94
CA LEU A 109 -8.04 14.87 8.98
C LEU A 109 -8.01 15.69 7.69
N PHE A 110 -9.15 16.21 7.23
CA PHE A 110 -9.22 17.08 6.06
C PHE A 110 -8.60 18.46 6.33
N MET A 111 -8.75 18.97 7.55
CA MET A 111 -8.18 20.25 7.97
C MET A 111 -6.66 20.18 8.08
N PHE A 112 -6.13 19.13 8.71
CA PHE A 112 -4.68 18.87 8.75
C PHE A 112 -4.09 18.70 7.33
N GLU A 113 -4.80 18.00 6.45
CA GLU A 113 -4.39 17.86 5.05
C GLU A 113 -4.36 19.21 4.31
N ALA A 114 -5.39 20.05 4.49
CA ALA A 114 -5.45 21.39 3.91
C ALA A 114 -4.33 22.30 4.43
N ALA A 115 -4.10 22.30 5.75
CA ALA A 115 -3.03 23.05 6.40
C ALA A 115 -1.65 22.64 5.88
N GLY A 116 -1.41 21.32 5.79
CA GLY A 116 -0.18 20.79 5.22
C GLY A 116 0.04 21.23 3.77
N VAL A 117 -1.00 21.17 2.93
CA VAL A 117 -0.90 21.61 1.53
C VAL A 117 -0.53 23.10 1.43
N LEU A 118 -1.16 23.96 2.23
CA LEU A 118 -0.87 25.40 2.26
C LEU A 118 0.57 25.70 2.67
N ILE A 119 1.05 25.07 3.75
CA ILE A 119 2.42 25.32 4.26
C ILE A 119 3.46 24.83 3.25
N VAL A 120 3.28 23.63 2.69
CA VAL A 120 4.26 23.00 1.80
C VAL A 120 4.35 23.71 0.46
N HIS A 121 3.21 24.03 -0.15
CA HIS A 121 3.15 24.64 -1.47
C HIS A 121 3.17 26.18 -1.45
N GLY A 122 3.16 26.79 -0.26
CA GLY A 122 3.29 28.23 -0.12
C GLY A 122 4.65 28.75 -0.61
N GLU A 123 4.68 29.98 -1.11
CA GLU A 123 5.89 30.68 -1.58
C GLU A 123 6.68 31.30 -0.40
N SER A 124 6.89 30.54 0.66
CA SER A 124 7.62 30.96 1.86
C SER A 124 9.00 30.30 1.97
N PRO A 125 10.01 30.95 2.57
CA PRO A 125 11.28 30.32 2.89
C PRO A 125 11.12 29.08 3.79
N ALA A 126 12.07 28.14 3.70
CA ALA A 126 12.04 26.89 4.47
C ALA A 126 11.90 27.14 5.99
N GLU A 127 12.61 28.13 6.54
CA GLU A 127 12.52 28.49 7.96
C GLU A 127 11.10 28.88 8.39
N ARG A 128 10.39 29.65 7.55
CA ARG A 128 9.02 30.06 7.82
C ARG A 128 8.05 28.87 7.71
N LYS A 129 8.25 28.00 6.72
CA LYS A 129 7.46 26.75 6.58
C LYS A 129 7.63 25.85 7.79
N THR A 130 8.86 25.68 8.28
CA THR A 130 9.17 24.95 9.51
C THR A 130 8.45 25.57 10.70
N ALA A 131 8.54 26.90 10.91
CA ALA A 131 7.85 27.56 12.02
C ALA A 131 6.33 27.36 11.99
N MET A 132 5.70 27.47 10.80
CA MET A 132 4.27 27.26 10.64
C MET A 132 3.86 25.80 10.87
N MET A 133 4.65 24.84 10.39
CA MET A 133 4.41 23.42 10.63
C MET A 133 4.59 23.06 12.11
N THR A 134 5.60 23.62 12.78
CA THR A 134 5.79 23.47 14.22
C THR A 134 4.60 24.05 14.99
N SER A 135 4.14 25.26 14.65
CA SER A 135 2.97 25.86 15.32
C SER A 135 1.69 25.05 15.14
N LEU A 136 1.56 24.32 14.03
CA LEU A 136 0.43 23.44 13.74
C LEU A 136 0.50 22.13 14.55
N LEU A 137 1.69 21.52 14.66
CA LEU A 137 1.88 20.19 15.24
C LEU A 137 2.26 20.21 16.72
N GLN A 138 2.79 21.31 17.26
CA GLN A 138 3.21 21.39 18.67
C GLN A 138 2.04 21.23 19.65
N PRO A 139 0.90 21.95 19.52
CA PRO A 139 -0.23 21.79 20.44
C PRO A 139 -0.77 20.36 20.45
N LEU A 140 -0.72 19.70 19.30
CA LEU A 140 -1.08 18.30 19.12
C LEU A 140 -0.13 17.37 19.88
N MET A 141 1.19 17.56 19.73
CA MET A 141 2.20 16.75 20.42
C MET A 141 2.08 16.89 21.94
N ASP A 142 1.84 18.11 22.43
CA ASP A 142 1.66 18.39 23.85
C ASP A 142 0.39 17.71 24.38
N ALA A 143 -0.74 17.88 23.69
CA ALA A 143 -2.00 17.21 24.03
C ALA A 143 -1.86 15.68 24.00
N PHE A 144 -1.17 15.12 23.00
CA PHE A 144 -0.92 13.69 22.91
C PHE A 144 -0.14 13.16 24.11
N ASN A 145 0.92 13.85 24.54
CA ASN A 145 1.70 13.45 25.72
C ASN A 145 0.85 13.49 27.00
N VAL A 146 0.04 14.54 27.18
CA VAL A 146 -0.87 14.66 28.32
C VAL A 146 -1.89 13.52 28.32
N LEU A 147 -2.51 13.22 27.19
CA LEU A 147 -3.49 12.15 27.04
C LEU A 147 -2.87 10.76 27.22
N LEU A 148 -1.64 10.54 26.73
CA LEU A 148 -0.92 9.28 26.91
C LEU A 148 -0.58 9.02 28.38
N ASN A 149 -0.19 10.08 29.11
CA ASN A 149 0.02 10.01 30.56
C ASN A 149 -1.30 9.77 31.31
N LYS A 150 -2.38 10.46 30.93
CA LYS A 150 -3.73 10.21 31.49
C LYS A 150 -4.17 8.76 31.27
N LEU A 151 -3.99 8.21 30.06
CA LEU A 151 -4.33 6.82 29.73
C LEU A 151 -3.61 5.81 30.63
N SER A 152 -2.37 6.11 31.02
CA SER A 152 -1.56 5.23 31.87
C SER A 152 -1.98 5.26 33.36
N LEU A 153 -2.71 6.29 33.78
CA LEU A 153 -3.15 6.52 35.16
C LEU A 153 -4.65 6.23 35.37
N GLU A 154 -5.45 6.36 34.32
CA GLU A 154 -6.90 6.16 34.35
C GLU A 154 -7.24 4.68 34.63
N ARG A 155 -8.26 4.44 35.44
CA ARG A 155 -8.70 3.08 35.82
C ARG A 155 -10.09 2.71 35.29
N ASP A 156 -10.82 3.69 34.78
CA ASP A 156 -12.15 3.55 34.20
C ASP A 156 -12.05 3.09 32.75
N GLU A 157 -12.60 1.91 32.42
CA GLU A 157 -12.54 1.31 31.08
C GLU A 157 -13.22 2.18 30.01
N GLU A 158 -14.32 2.88 30.33
CA GLU A 158 -15.02 3.72 29.35
C GLU A 158 -14.19 4.95 28.99
N LYS A 159 -13.56 5.57 29.99
CA LYS A 159 -12.66 6.71 29.79
C LYS A 159 -11.36 6.28 29.12
N GLN A 160 -10.82 5.11 29.47
CA GLN A 160 -9.67 4.53 28.80
C GLN A 160 -9.95 4.29 27.31
N ASN A 161 -11.14 3.79 26.96
CA ASN A 161 -11.55 3.62 25.57
C ASN A 161 -11.67 4.96 24.85
N ALA A 162 -12.35 5.95 25.44
CA ALA A 162 -12.49 7.28 24.85
C ALA A 162 -11.13 8.00 24.63
N ILE A 163 -10.20 7.88 25.58
CA ILE A 163 -8.84 8.43 25.46
C ILE A 163 -8.04 7.64 24.42
N GLY A 164 -8.14 6.31 24.40
CA GLY A 164 -7.48 5.44 23.43
C GLY A 164 -7.94 5.71 22.00
N ASP A 165 -9.24 5.90 21.79
CA ASP A 165 -9.81 6.27 20.50
C ASP A 165 -9.32 7.66 20.07
N CYS A 166 -9.39 8.66 20.95
CA CYS A 166 -8.85 10.00 20.69
C CYS A 166 -7.36 9.96 20.30
N LEU A 167 -6.54 9.21 21.03
CA LEU A 167 -5.12 8.99 20.74
C LEU A 167 -4.88 8.21 19.44
N SER A 168 -5.76 7.27 19.09
CA SER A 168 -5.66 6.51 17.83
C SER A 168 -5.99 7.37 16.61
N HIS A 169 -6.76 8.45 16.81
CA HIS A 169 -7.04 9.43 15.77
C HIS A 169 -6.03 10.58 15.72
N ALA A 170 -5.19 10.74 16.75
CA ALA A 170 -4.17 11.77 16.86
C ALA A 170 -2.94 11.69 15.93
N PRO A 171 -2.51 10.55 15.34
CA PRO A 171 -1.33 10.54 14.48
C PRO A 171 -1.71 11.03 13.08
N HIS A 172 -1.53 12.33 12.87
CA HIS A 172 -1.86 13.10 11.67
C HIS A 172 -0.95 12.84 10.46
N HIS A 173 -0.84 11.56 10.06
CA HIS A 173 -0.26 11.07 8.80
C HIS A 173 -0.87 11.71 7.53
N ARG A 174 -1.87 12.58 7.66
CA ARG A 174 -2.45 13.36 6.55
C ARG A 174 -1.73 14.67 6.28
N THR A 175 -1.06 15.31 7.25
CA THR A 175 -0.18 16.46 6.93
C THR A 175 0.95 16.00 6.01
N SER A 176 1.44 14.78 6.22
CA SER A 176 2.44 14.14 5.37
C SER A 176 1.91 13.69 3.99
N LYS A 177 0.59 13.79 3.72
CA LYS A 177 0.05 13.67 2.35
C LYS A 177 0.36 14.89 1.48
N ALA A 178 0.61 16.05 2.08
CA ALA A 178 1.05 17.24 1.34
C ALA A 178 2.44 17.05 0.71
N PHE A 179 3.25 16.13 1.25
CA PHE A 179 4.56 15.80 0.72
C PHE A 179 4.44 14.61 -0.23
N SER A 180 4.73 14.86 -1.50
CA SER A 180 4.74 13.83 -2.55
C SER A 180 5.97 12.91 -2.48
N ASN A 181 7.13 13.42 -2.04
CA ASN A 181 8.39 12.69 -1.98
C ASN A 181 9.41 13.32 -0.99
N LYS A 182 10.57 12.65 -0.85
CA LYS A 182 11.74 13.07 -0.03
C LYS A 182 12.28 14.45 -0.39
N GLN A 183 12.22 14.86 -1.66
CA GLN A 183 12.73 16.16 -2.09
C GLN A 183 11.86 17.30 -1.55
N THR A 184 10.53 17.13 -1.57
CA THR A 184 9.59 18.14 -1.04
C THR A 184 9.79 18.34 0.47
N VAL A 185 10.07 17.28 1.23
CA VAL A 185 10.34 17.36 2.68
C VAL A 185 11.67 18.08 2.95
N LYS A 186 12.75 17.69 2.27
CA LYS A 186 14.07 18.33 2.46
C LYS A 186 14.07 19.80 2.06
N LEU A 187 13.42 20.15 0.95
CA LEU A 187 13.32 21.54 0.47
C LEU A 187 12.48 22.44 1.39
N SER A 188 11.51 21.86 2.10
CA SER A 188 10.66 22.60 3.04
C SER A 188 11.25 22.80 4.42
N GLY A 189 12.35 22.13 4.77
CA GLY A 189 12.96 22.19 6.10
C GLY A 189 12.17 21.49 7.22
N CYS A 190 11.04 20.83 6.91
CA CYS A 190 10.15 20.23 7.90
C CYS A 190 10.64 18.88 8.47
N SER A 191 11.81 18.37 8.06
CA SER A 191 12.33 17.06 8.49
C SER A 191 12.46 16.96 10.01
N GLU A 192 12.97 18.02 10.65
CA GLU A 192 13.15 18.07 12.11
C GLU A 192 11.82 18.07 12.87
N VAL A 193 10.78 18.70 12.32
CA VAL A 193 9.44 18.71 12.95
C VAL A 193 8.87 17.30 12.97
N TYR A 194 8.97 16.57 11.86
CA TYR A 194 8.51 15.18 11.77
C TYR A 194 9.37 14.21 12.58
N ARG A 195 10.67 14.49 12.73
CA ARG A 195 11.55 13.77 13.67
C ARG A 195 11.06 13.94 15.12
N GLY A 196 10.68 15.15 15.52
CA GLY A 196 10.03 15.42 16.80
C GLY A 196 8.73 14.64 16.97
N CYS A 197 7.85 14.64 15.96
CA CYS A 197 6.62 13.85 15.98
C CYS A 197 6.89 12.33 16.15
N LEU A 198 7.90 11.79 15.47
CA LEU A 198 8.32 10.40 15.64
C LEU A 198 8.75 10.12 17.09
N GLN A 199 9.54 11.00 17.69
CA GLN A 199 9.96 10.86 19.09
C GLN A 199 8.78 10.91 20.07
N THR A 200 7.76 11.71 19.79
CA THR A 200 6.55 11.83 20.63
C THR A 200 5.58 10.66 20.47
N PHE A 201 5.38 10.16 19.25
CA PHE A 201 4.36 9.13 18.99
C PHE A 201 4.87 7.70 19.18
N LEU A 202 6.17 7.43 19.01
CA LEU A 202 6.73 6.09 19.19
C LEU A 202 6.56 5.50 20.59
N PRO A 203 6.69 6.25 21.69
CA PRO A 203 6.42 5.75 23.04
C PRO A 203 5.03 5.14 23.20
N ALA A 204 4.04 5.60 22.43
CA ALA A 204 2.68 5.07 22.45
C ALA A 204 2.58 3.59 22.07
N LEU A 205 3.53 3.07 21.29
CA LEU A 205 3.63 1.64 20.96
C LEU A 205 3.98 0.76 22.18
N SER A 206 4.53 1.36 23.24
CA SER A 206 4.90 0.67 24.48
C SER A 206 3.73 0.47 25.44
N VAL A 207 2.62 1.17 25.24
CA VAL A 207 1.49 1.16 26.17
C VAL A 207 0.74 -0.17 26.06
N PRO A 208 0.51 -0.88 27.18
CA PRO A 208 -0.16 -2.19 27.16
C PRO A 208 -1.69 -2.10 26.98
N LEU A 209 -2.28 -0.93 27.23
CA LEU A 209 -3.70 -0.61 27.05
C LEU A 209 -4.01 -0.22 25.61
N GLN A 210 -5.20 -0.58 25.08
CA GLN A 210 -5.68 -0.19 23.74
C GLN A 210 -4.71 -0.52 22.58
N LYS A 211 -4.02 -1.68 22.66
CA LYS A 211 -2.98 -2.11 21.71
C LYS A 211 -3.42 -2.11 20.25
N GLY A 212 -4.67 -2.46 19.93
CA GLY A 212 -5.13 -2.61 18.54
C GLY A 212 -5.16 -1.28 17.76
N SER A 213 -5.99 -0.35 18.25
CA SER A 213 -6.23 0.94 17.59
C SER A 213 -4.97 1.81 17.57
N LEU A 214 -4.26 1.92 18.70
CA LEU A 214 -3.08 2.76 18.82
C LEU A 214 -1.89 2.24 18.00
N ARG A 215 -1.63 0.93 17.98
CA ARG A 215 -0.57 0.34 17.13
C ARG A 215 -0.90 0.50 15.65
N SER A 216 -2.16 0.31 15.25
CA SER A 216 -2.57 0.49 13.85
C SER A 216 -2.33 1.94 13.38
N ALA A 217 -2.69 2.90 14.22
CA ALA A 217 -2.53 4.32 13.95
C ALA A 217 -1.05 4.74 13.84
N VAL A 218 -0.21 4.35 14.81
CA VAL A 218 1.23 4.64 14.77
C VAL A 218 1.93 3.90 13.61
N ARG A 219 1.50 2.68 13.27
CA ARG A 219 2.00 1.96 12.08
C ARG A 219 1.68 2.68 10.78
N SER A 220 0.45 3.17 10.62
CA SER A 220 0.04 3.97 9.46
C SER A 220 0.90 5.23 9.32
N PHE A 221 1.15 5.91 10.44
CA PHE A 221 2.05 7.06 10.49
C PHE A 221 3.49 6.70 10.12
N LEU A 222 4.06 5.64 10.68
CA LEU A 222 5.41 5.16 10.36
C LEU A 222 5.57 4.81 8.89
N HIS A 223 4.62 4.08 8.30
CA HIS A 223 4.65 3.77 6.87
C HIS A 223 4.69 5.05 6.02
N ARG A 224 3.93 6.07 6.41
CA ARG A 224 3.95 7.36 5.71
C ARG A 224 5.27 8.12 5.93
N MET A 225 5.85 8.06 7.12
CA MET A 225 7.17 8.64 7.39
C MET A 225 8.27 7.97 6.58
N ILE A 226 8.23 6.64 6.40
CA ILE A 226 9.17 5.92 5.53
C ILE A 226 9.12 6.45 4.10
N ILE A 227 7.91 6.68 3.55
CA ILE A 227 7.72 7.26 2.21
C ILE A 227 8.27 8.69 2.11
N CYS A 228 8.09 9.50 3.17
CA CYS A 228 8.43 10.92 3.14
C CYS A 228 9.90 11.21 3.49
N MET A 229 10.52 10.43 4.36
CA MET A 229 11.84 10.72 4.97
C MET A 229 12.90 9.62 4.73
N GLU A 230 12.50 8.43 4.29
CA GLU A 230 13.37 7.27 3.99
C GLU A 230 14.51 7.06 5.00
N GLU A 231 15.74 7.49 4.65
CA GLU A 231 16.98 7.31 5.43
C GLU A 231 16.91 7.94 6.83
N GLU A 232 16.18 9.05 6.99
CA GLU A 232 16.09 9.74 8.29
C GLU A 232 15.18 9.02 9.30
N VAL A 233 14.35 8.08 8.82
CA VAL A 233 13.50 7.24 9.69
C VAL A 233 14.27 6.02 10.17
N LEU A 234 15.33 5.59 9.46
CA LEU A 234 16.09 4.37 9.79
C LEU A 234 16.55 4.28 11.27
N PRO A 235 16.98 5.36 11.94
CA PRO A 235 17.34 5.30 13.36
C PRO A 235 16.15 4.98 14.29
N PHE A 236 14.93 5.29 13.86
CA PHE A 236 13.70 5.07 14.64
C PHE A 236 13.07 3.70 14.37
N ILE A 237 13.39 3.08 13.23
CA ILE A 237 12.89 1.77 12.82
C ILE A 237 13.19 0.67 13.86
N PRO A 238 14.41 0.56 14.43
CA PRO A 238 14.68 -0.41 15.49
C PRO A 238 13.81 -0.24 16.74
N SER A 239 13.57 1.00 17.20
CA SER A 239 12.73 1.29 18.37
C SER A 239 11.25 1.01 18.08
N ALA A 240 10.72 1.55 16.98
CA ALA A 240 9.35 1.28 16.51
C ALA A 240 9.08 -0.21 16.41
N SER A 241 10.04 -0.92 15.82
CA SER A 241 9.96 -2.36 15.64
C SER A 241 10.06 -3.05 16.97
N GLN A 242 11.01 -2.73 17.85
CA GLN A 242 11.09 -3.32 19.20
C GLN A 242 9.79 -3.19 20.01
N HIS A 243 9.00 -2.13 19.82
CA HIS A 243 7.73 -1.92 20.51
C HIS A 243 6.53 -2.61 19.82
N MET A 244 6.46 -2.57 18.48
CA MET A 244 5.48 -3.37 17.71
C MET A 244 5.73 -4.88 17.84
N LEU A 245 6.99 -5.24 17.98
CA LEU A 245 7.56 -6.58 18.07
C LEU A 245 7.94 -6.96 19.50
N LYS A 246 7.44 -6.25 20.52
CA LYS A 246 7.57 -6.69 21.91
C LYS A 246 6.77 -7.99 22.17
N ASP A 247 5.90 -8.35 21.22
CA ASP A 247 5.30 -9.69 21.07
C ASP A 247 6.01 -10.57 20.00
N TYR A 248 7.01 -10.08 19.24
CA TYR A 248 7.67 -10.83 18.14
C TYR A 248 9.06 -10.30 17.70
N HIS A 249 10.08 -10.51 18.53
CA HIS A 249 11.45 -9.97 18.47
C HIS A 249 12.12 -9.54 17.12
N ARG A 250 12.63 -8.29 17.13
CA ARG A 250 13.90 -7.72 16.60
C ARG A 250 14.28 -7.90 15.11
N GLN A 251 14.34 -6.76 14.41
CA GLN A 251 14.68 -6.60 12.98
C GLN A 251 16.13 -6.89 12.57
N SER A 252 17.09 -7.09 13.49
CA SER A 252 18.40 -7.65 13.12
C SER A 252 18.33 -9.16 12.83
N GLN A 253 17.14 -9.75 13.03
CA GLN A 253 16.85 -11.17 12.84
C GLN A 253 15.64 -11.39 11.94
N VAL A 254 15.27 -10.48 11.01
CA VAL A 254 14.11 -10.74 10.12
C VAL A 254 14.28 -12.07 9.37
N SER A 255 15.49 -12.42 8.93
CA SER A 255 15.76 -13.72 8.29
C SER A 255 15.57 -14.90 9.27
N PRO A 256 16.25 -14.97 10.44
CA PRO A 256 16.00 -16.04 11.43
C PRO A 256 14.56 -16.12 11.94
N PHE A 257 13.90 -14.97 12.11
CA PHE A 257 12.53 -14.86 12.57
C PHE A 257 11.54 -15.36 11.52
N LEU A 258 11.63 -14.84 10.29
CA LEU A 258 10.85 -15.35 9.17
C LEU A 258 11.13 -16.83 8.97
N GLN A 259 12.38 -17.28 9.11
CA GLN A 259 12.71 -18.70 9.02
C GLN A 259 11.95 -19.54 10.05
N GLN A 260 11.77 -19.06 11.29
CA GLN A 260 10.98 -19.78 12.29
C GLN A 260 9.47 -19.75 12.01
N VAL A 261 8.95 -18.65 11.47
CA VAL A 261 7.50 -18.45 11.28
C VAL A 261 7.01 -18.85 9.88
N PHE A 262 7.91 -19.00 8.90
CA PHE A 262 7.56 -19.23 7.51
C PHE A 262 6.68 -20.46 7.33
N MET A 263 7.13 -21.63 7.80
CA MET A 263 6.34 -22.85 7.67
C MET A 263 5.05 -22.85 8.51
N PRO A 264 5.04 -22.45 9.80
CA PRO A 264 3.79 -22.28 10.55
C PRO A 264 2.77 -21.41 9.81
N LEU A 265 3.19 -20.27 9.26
CA LEU A 265 2.32 -19.37 8.50
C LEU A 265 1.80 -20.01 7.21
N VAL A 266 2.69 -20.65 6.45
CA VAL A 266 2.35 -21.39 5.22
C VAL A 266 1.30 -22.47 5.51
N LEU A 267 1.51 -23.27 6.56
CA LEU A 267 0.59 -24.32 6.97
C LEU A 267 -0.78 -23.77 7.40
N SER A 268 -0.81 -22.69 8.18
CA SER A 268 -2.07 -22.03 8.56
C SER A 268 -2.82 -21.48 7.35
N ILE A 269 -2.12 -20.85 6.39
CA ILE A 269 -2.73 -20.38 5.15
C ILE A 269 -3.30 -21.56 4.36
N PHE A 270 -2.57 -22.67 4.27
CA PHE A 270 -3.04 -23.88 3.57
C PHE A 270 -4.24 -24.53 4.24
N GLU A 271 -4.29 -24.55 5.57
CA GLU A 271 -5.45 -25.05 6.30
C GLU A 271 -6.71 -24.23 5.96
N VAL A 272 -6.59 -22.90 5.89
CA VAL A 272 -7.70 -22.02 5.51
C VAL A 272 -8.08 -22.19 4.03
N LEU A 273 -7.11 -22.31 3.14
CA LEU A 273 -7.34 -22.47 1.70
C LEU A 273 -7.84 -23.87 1.30
N GLY A 274 -7.53 -24.89 2.10
CA GLY A 274 -7.95 -26.28 1.89
C GLY A 274 -9.37 -26.58 2.36
N ARG A 275 -9.94 -25.74 3.24
CA ARG A 275 -11.37 -25.84 3.59
C ARG A 275 -12.20 -25.49 2.35
N PRO A 276 -13.15 -26.33 1.90
CA PRO A 276 -14.05 -25.97 0.79
C PRO A 276 -14.85 -24.71 1.17
N ALA A 277 -15.09 -23.81 0.21
CA ALA A 277 -16.08 -22.75 0.42
C ALA A 277 -17.46 -23.35 0.17
N GLU A 278 -18.46 -22.97 0.95
CA GLU A 278 -19.84 -23.30 0.61
C GLU A 278 -20.18 -22.65 -0.74
N GLU A 279 -20.80 -23.41 -1.65
CA GLU A 279 -20.99 -22.99 -3.06
C GLU A 279 -21.78 -21.68 -3.22
N ASN A 280 -22.54 -21.28 -2.20
CA ASN A 280 -23.36 -20.05 -2.20
C ASN A 280 -22.68 -18.84 -1.54
N ASP A 281 -21.50 -19.00 -0.93
CA ASP A 281 -20.80 -17.90 -0.26
C ASP A 281 -19.78 -17.22 -1.18
N GLN A 282 -20.28 -16.26 -1.96
CA GLN A 282 -19.46 -15.43 -2.84
C GLN A 282 -18.42 -14.60 -2.05
N ALA A 283 -18.71 -14.23 -0.81
CA ALA A 283 -17.78 -13.44 0.02
C ALA A 283 -16.59 -14.31 0.46
N ALA A 284 -16.85 -15.52 0.95
CA ALA A 284 -15.79 -16.47 1.31
C ALA A 284 -14.94 -16.89 0.10
N ALA A 285 -15.55 -17.00 -1.09
CA ALA A 285 -14.81 -17.27 -2.33
C ALA A 285 -13.84 -16.12 -2.68
N LEU A 286 -14.30 -14.87 -2.57
CA LEU A 286 -13.47 -13.68 -2.81
C LEU A 286 -12.34 -13.57 -1.78
N GLU A 287 -12.63 -13.79 -0.49
CA GLU A 287 -11.62 -13.75 0.58
C GLU A 287 -10.53 -14.80 0.36
N LYS A 288 -10.90 -16.03 -0.02
CA LYS A 288 -9.93 -17.09 -0.36
C LYS A 288 -9.09 -16.71 -1.59
N GLN A 289 -9.68 -16.07 -2.59
CA GLN A 289 -8.93 -15.57 -3.74
C GLN A 289 -7.93 -14.48 -3.32
N MET A 290 -8.35 -13.52 -2.49
CA MET A 290 -7.48 -12.47 -1.97
C MET A 290 -6.36 -13.03 -1.08
N LEU A 291 -6.66 -14.05 -0.28
CA LEU A 291 -5.66 -14.74 0.54
C LEU A 291 -4.63 -15.46 -0.33
N ARG A 292 -5.04 -16.15 -1.41
CA ARG A 292 -4.12 -16.78 -2.38
C ARG A 292 -3.20 -15.75 -3.04
N ARG A 293 -3.75 -14.63 -3.50
CA ARG A 293 -2.95 -13.54 -4.09
C ARG A 293 -1.95 -12.97 -3.08
N SER A 294 -2.38 -12.77 -1.84
CA SER A 294 -1.52 -12.27 -0.75
C SER A 294 -0.41 -13.27 -0.41
N TYR A 295 -0.72 -14.57 -0.40
CA TYR A 295 0.25 -15.64 -0.21
C TYR A 295 1.33 -15.63 -1.30
N PHE A 296 0.95 -15.63 -2.58
CA PHE A 296 1.96 -15.59 -3.66
C PHE A 296 2.75 -14.28 -3.66
N THR A 297 2.12 -13.15 -3.33
CA THR A 297 2.83 -11.88 -3.17
C THR A 297 3.85 -11.94 -2.04
N PHE A 298 3.52 -12.59 -0.91
CA PHE A 298 4.45 -12.81 0.19
C PHE A 298 5.65 -13.67 -0.26
N ILE A 299 5.40 -14.82 -0.90
CA ILE A 299 6.47 -15.69 -1.39
C ILE A 299 7.34 -14.98 -2.44
N GLN A 300 6.73 -14.24 -3.36
CA GLN A 300 7.44 -13.42 -4.35
C GLN A 300 8.34 -12.38 -3.67
N THR A 301 7.87 -11.75 -2.59
CA THR A 301 8.66 -10.79 -1.82
C THR A 301 9.83 -11.47 -1.12
N VAL A 302 9.62 -12.65 -0.50
CA VAL A 302 10.69 -13.42 0.15
C VAL A 302 11.75 -13.84 -0.87
N ALA A 303 11.34 -14.35 -2.04
CA ALA A 303 12.26 -14.75 -3.11
C ALA A 303 12.98 -13.56 -3.78
N GLY A 304 12.32 -12.40 -3.88
CA GLY A 304 12.83 -11.21 -4.58
C GLY A 304 13.70 -10.26 -3.74
N SER A 305 13.52 -10.26 -2.42
CA SER A 305 14.20 -9.32 -1.49
C SER A 305 15.60 -9.77 -1.02
N GLY A 306 16.13 -10.87 -1.58
CA GLY A 306 17.41 -11.43 -1.13
C GLY A 306 17.32 -12.21 0.19
N MET A 307 16.11 -12.57 0.64
CA MET A 307 15.85 -13.45 1.80
C MET A 307 15.64 -14.91 1.39
N ASN A 308 16.33 -15.37 0.35
CA ASN A 308 16.25 -16.73 -0.17
C ASN A 308 16.67 -17.80 0.87
N GLU A 309 17.55 -17.44 1.80
CA GLU A 309 17.96 -18.30 2.92
C GLU A 309 16.77 -18.73 3.79
N VAL A 310 15.75 -17.87 3.93
CA VAL A 310 14.52 -18.18 4.69
C VAL A 310 13.82 -19.41 4.12
N MET A 311 13.73 -19.51 2.78
CA MET A 311 13.15 -20.67 2.11
C MET A 311 14.12 -21.85 2.10
N ALA A 312 15.40 -21.61 1.77
CA ALA A 312 16.40 -22.67 1.66
C ALA A 312 16.63 -23.44 2.98
N ASN A 313 16.44 -22.77 4.13
CA ASN A 313 16.69 -23.36 5.43
C ASN A 313 15.46 -24.04 6.09
N GLN A 314 14.36 -24.27 5.36
CA GLN A 314 13.16 -24.96 5.88
C GLN A 314 13.23 -26.49 5.82
N GLY A 315 14.26 -27.04 5.19
CA GLY A 315 14.38 -28.47 4.87
C GLY A 315 13.72 -28.84 3.52
N ALA A 316 14.25 -29.86 2.86
CA ALA A 316 13.90 -30.21 1.48
C ALA A 316 12.40 -30.51 1.29
N GLU A 317 11.78 -31.25 2.21
CA GLU A 317 10.36 -31.62 2.12
C GLU A 317 9.43 -30.40 2.20
N ASN A 318 9.74 -29.44 3.08
CA ASN A 318 8.95 -28.23 3.26
C ASN A 318 9.08 -27.30 2.05
N ILE A 319 10.27 -27.22 1.47
CA ILE A 319 10.51 -26.47 0.23
C ILE A 319 9.72 -27.10 -0.90
N GLU A 320 9.81 -28.41 -1.07
CA GLU A 320 9.07 -29.15 -2.08
C GLU A 320 7.56 -28.85 -1.99
N ARG A 321 6.97 -28.93 -0.78
CA ARG A 321 5.56 -28.56 -0.55
C ARG A 321 5.25 -27.14 -1.02
N VAL A 322 6.09 -26.16 -0.68
CA VAL A 322 5.90 -24.76 -1.09
C VAL A 322 6.07 -24.56 -2.59
N VAL A 323 7.02 -25.23 -3.24
CA VAL A 323 7.18 -25.08 -4.69
C VAL A 323 6.03 -25.77 -5.44
N PHE A 324 5.50 -26.88 -4.93
CA PHE A 324 4.29 -27.50 -5.50
C PHE A 324 3.06 -26.60 -5.41
N THR A 325 2.89 -25.81 -4.34
CA THR A 325 1.76 -24.87 -4.28
C THR A 325 1.88 -23.74 -5.28
N ILE A 326 3.11 -23.33 -5.63
CA ILE A 326 3.36 -22.38 -6.70
C ILE A 326 2.99 -22.98 -8.06
N ILE A 327 3.28 -24.26 -8.30
CA ILE A 327 2.88 -24.97 -9.52
C ILE A 327 1.35 -25.07 -9.63
N GLN A 328 0.67 -25.46 -8.55
CA GLN A 328 -0.79 -25.47 -8.50
C GLN A 328 -1.37 -24.06 -8.72
N GLY A 329 -0.75 -23.04 -8.11
CA GLY A 329 -1.06 -21.62 -8.34
C GLY A 329 -0.98 -21.19 -9.79
N ALA A 330 0.05 -21.66 -10.51
CA ALA A 330 0.29 -21.34 -11.91
C ALA A 330 -0.67 -22.07 -12.86
N VAL A 331 -1.03 -23.32 -12.56
CA VAL A 331 -1.75 -24.20 -13.50
C VAL A 331 -3.21 -24.40 -13.13
N ASP A 332 -3.55 -24.65 -11.87
CA ASP A 332 -4.88 -25.14 -11.45
C ASP A 332 -5.91 -24.07 -11.18
N PHE A 333 -5.48 -22.89 -10.75
CA PHE A 333 -6.39 -21.80 -10.41
C PHE A 333 -6.51 -20.79 -11.56
N PRO A 334 -7.74 -20.51 -12.06
CA PRO A 334 -7.98 -19.59 -13.17
C PRO A 334 -7.97 -18.12 -12.71
N ASP A 335 -6.85 -17.68 -12.13
CA ASP A 335 -6.64 -16.30 -11.71
C ASP A 335 -5.36 -15.74 -12.36
N PRO A 336 -5.48 -14.97 -13.46
CA PRO A 336 -4.33 -14.48 -14.21
C PRO A 336 -3.32 -13.70 -13.34
N ILE A 337 -3.78 -12.98 -12.32
CA ILE A 337 -2.91 -12.20 -11.42
C ILE A 337 -2.09 -13.14 -10.55
N ALA A 338 -2.71 -14.17 -9.97
CA ALA A 338 -2.02 -15.16 -9.16
C ALA A 338 -1.07 -16.01 -10.01
N GLN A 339 -1.51 -16.45 -11.19
CA GLN A 339 -0.68 -17.22 -12.14
C GLN A 339 0.57 -16.44 -12.53
N LYS A 340 0.42 -15.15 -12.88
CA LYS A 340 1.54 -14.27 -13.18
C LYS A 340 2.55 -14.20 -12.02
N SER A 341 2.08 -13.97 -10.79
CA SER A 341 2.95 -13.98 -9.60
C SER A 341 3.66 -15.33 -9.42
N CYS A 342 2.98 -16.44 -9.68
CA CYS A 342 3.58 -17.77 -9.61
C CYS A 342 4.73 -17.93 -10.61
N PHE A 343 4.55 -17.54 -11.88
CA PHE A 343 5.63 -17.60 -12.88
C PHE A 343 6.81 -16.67 -12.54
N ILE A 344 6.56 -15.49 -11.97
CA ILE A 344 7.64 -14.61 -11.48
C ILE A 344 8.45 -15.32 -10.38
N ILE A 345 7.77 -15.97 -9.43
CA ILE A 345 8.45 -16.74 -8.37
C ILE A 345 9.26 -17.88 -8.99
N LEU A 346 8.67 -18.70 -9.89
CA LEU A 346 9.35 -19.82 -10.53
C LEU A 346 10.59 -19.36 -11.31
N SER A 347 10.49 -18.27 -12.08
CA SER A 347 11.65 -17.70 -12.77
C SER A 347 12.74 -17.29 -11.78
N LYS A 348 12.39 -16.70 -10.64
CA LYS A 348 13.37 -16.32 -9.61
C LYS A 348 14.01 -17.54 -8.95
N LEU A 349 13.24 -18.58 -8.66
CA LEU A 349 13.77 -19.84 -8.11
C LEU A 349 14.73 -20.52 -9.09
N VAL A 350 14.42 -20.52 -10.39
CA VAL A 350 15.35 -20.99 -11.44
C VAL A 350 16.62 -20.15 -11.48
N GLU A 351 16.52 -18.83 -11.32
CA GLU A 351 17.68 -17.96 -11.29
C GLU A 351 18.62 -18.28 -10.10
N LEU A 352 18.04 -18.62 -8.94
CA LEU A 352 18.77 -18.91 -7.71
C LEU A 352 19.30 -20.35 -7.65
N TRP A 353 18.49 -21.34 -8.01
CA TRP A 353 18.77 -22.76 -7.77
C TRP A 353 18.92 -23.60 -9.04
N GLY A 354 18.73 -23.04 -10.23
CA GLY A 354 18.81 -23.78 -11.51
C GLY A 354 20.22 -24.02 -12.05
N GLY A 355 21.25 -23.40 -11.44
CA GLY A 355 22.65 -23.55 -11.83
C GLY A 355 23.31 -24.84 -11.35
N LYS A 356 24.60 -25.04 -11.69
CA LYS A 356 25.40 -26.20 -11.24
C LYS A 356 25.64 -26.23 -9.74
N ASP A 357 25.72 -25.04 -9.11
CA ASP A 357 25.88 -24.86 -7.66
C ASP A 357 24.52 -24.67 -6.94
N GLY A 358 23.42 -25.09 -7.59
CA GLY A 358 22.06 -24.94 -7.08
C GLY A 358 21.65 -26.01 -6.07
N MET A 359 20.40 -25.94 -5.62
CA MET A 359 19.84 -26.92 -4.69
C MET A 359 19.74 -28.31 -5.33
N VAL A 360 20.19 -29.35 -4.61
CA VAL A 360 20.16 -30.75 -5.08
C VAL A 360 18.70 -31.17 -5.38
N GLY A 361 18.46 -31.80 -6.53
CA GLY A 361 17.13 -32.21 -6.98
C GLY A 361 16.29 -31.12 -7.65
N PHE A 362 16.69 -29.84 -7.54
CA PHE A 362 15.98 -28.75 -8.22
C PHE A 362 16.03 -28.83 -9.75
N PRO A 363 17.13 -29.29 -10.40
CA PRO A 363 17.13 -29.54 -11.84
C PRO A 363 16.05 -30.52 -12.30
N ASP A 364 15.81 -31.60 -11.55
CA ASP A 364 14.75 -32.56 -11.85
C ASP A 364 13.37 -31.93 -11.69
N PHE A 365 13.21 -31.09 -10.65
CA PHE A 365 11.98 -30.32 -10.43
C PHE A 365 11.68 -29.36 -11.59
N ILE A 366 12.70 -28.71 -12.17
CA ILE A 366 12.55 -27.84 -13.34
C ILE A 366 11.91 -28.63 -14.48
N TYR A 367 12.48 -29.79 -14.85
CA TYR A 367 12.02 -30.56 -16.01
C TYR A 367 10.70 -31.29 -15.75
N LYS A 368 10.44 -31.76 -14.53
CA LYS A 368 9.22 -32.50 -14.19
C LYS A 368 8.00 -31.61 -13.91
N HIS A 369 8.20 -30.37 -13.45
CA HIS A 369 7.10 -29.53 -12.99
C HIS A 369 7.09 -28.11 -13.57
N ILE A 370 8.22 -27.38 -13.56
CA ILE A 370 8.25 -25.98 -14.03
C ILE A 370 8.08 -25.89 -15.55
N VAL A 371 8.81 -26.71 -16.31
CA VAL A 371 8.70 -26.77 -17.76
C VAL A 371 7.27 -27.15 -18.14
N PRO A 372 6.68 -28.24 -17.61
CA PRO A 372 5.29 -28.56 -17.89
C PRO A 372 4.29 -27.46 -17.53
N ALA A 373 4.46 -26.78 -16.40
CA ALA A 373 3.57 -25.68 -16.02
C ALA A 373 3.54 -24.54 -17.05
N CYS A 374 4.67 -24.24 -17.70
CA CYS A 374 4.76 -23.21 -18.73
C CYS A 374 3.93 -23.52 -20.00
N PHE A 375 3.62 -24.79 -20.25
CA PHE A 375 2.83 -25.24 -21.40
C PHE A 375 1.40 -25.64 -21.00
N LEU A 376 1.23 -26.31 -19.86
CA LEU A 376 -0.09 -26.74 -19.39
C LEU A 376 -0.99 -25.56 -18.99
N ALA A 377 -0.45 -24.51 -18.36
CA ALA A 377 -1.27 -23.36 -17.97
C ALA A 377 -1.89 -22.64 -19.20
N PRO A 378 -1.12 -22.31 -20.26
CA PRO A 378 -1.70 -21.71 -21.46
C PRO A 378 -2.61 -22.62 -22.29
N LEU A 379 -2.51 -23.95 -22.13
CA LEU A 379 -3.38 -24.91 -22.81
C LEU A 379 -4.74 -25.10 -22.14
N LYS A 380 -4.95 -24.59 -20.92
CA LYS A 380 -6.25 -24.69 -20.25
C LYS A 380 -7.31 -23.80 -20.91
N PRO A 381 -8.58 -24.24 -20.95
CA PRO A 381 -9.67 -23.46 -21.55
C PRO A 381 -9.94 -22.14 -20.81
N SER A 382 -9.51 -22.01 -19.56
CA SER A 382 -9.60 -20.78 -18.78
C SER A 382 -8.56 -19.72 -19.16
N PHE A 383 -7.58 -20.05 -20.02
CA PHE A 383 -6.48 -19.16 -20.39
C PHE A 383 -6.80 -18.44 -21.71
N ASP A 384 -7.50 -17.31 -21.62
CA ASP A 384 -7.89 -16.51 -22.78
C ASP A 384 -6.75 -15.63 -23.34
N LEU A 385 -6.27 -15.96 -24.55
CA LEU A 385 -5.22 -15.20 -25.25
C LEU A 385 -5.67 -13.84 -25.81
N SER A 386 -6.95 -13.48 -25.67
CA SER A 386 -7.49 -12.15 -25.95
C SER A 386 -7.45 -11.22 -24.74
N ASP A 387 -7.43 -11.78 -23.52
CA ASP A 387 -7.36 -11.02 -22.27
C ASP A 387 -5.95 -10.47 -22.00
N ALA A 388 -5.89 -9.21 -21.58
CA ALA A 388 -4.63 -8.50 -21.36
C ALA A 388 -3.83 -9.08 -20.17
N GLN A 389 -4.50 -9.51 -19.09
CA GLN A 389 -3.79 -10.07 -17.93
C GLN A 389 -3.19 -11.43 -18.25
N THR A 390 -3.92 -12.24 -19.00
CA THR A 390 -3.51 -13.56 -19.45
C THR A 390 -2.34 -13.51 -20.43
N VAL A 391 -2.30 -12.49 -21.31
CA VAL A 391 -1.14 -12.18 -22.16
C VAL A 391 0.09 -11.78 -21.32
N LEU A 392 -0.09 -11.06 -20.21
CA LEU A 392 1.01 -10.77 -19.28
C LEU A 392 1.52 -12.04 -18.60
N THR A 393 0.63 -12.95 -18.20
CA THR A 393 1.01 -14.26 -17.66
C THR A 393 1.81 -15.07 -18.67
N LEU A 394 1.36 -15.11 -19.93
CA LEU A 394 2.10 -15.78 -21.02
C LEU A 394 3.49 -15.18 -21.23
N SER A 395 3.63 -13.87 -21.06
CA SER A 395 4.93 -13.19 -21.12
C SER A 395 5.87 -13.62 -20.00
N GLU A 396 5.35 -13.92 -18.79
CA GLU A 396 6.14 -14.47 -17.68
C GLU A 396 6.47 -15.96 -17.88
N CYS A 397 5.61 -16.76 -18.52
CA CYS A 397 5.97 -18.11 -18.98
C CYS A 397 7.18 -18.07 -19.92
N ALA A 398 7.16 -17.14 -20.89
CA ALA A 398 8.26 -16.93 -21.83
C ALA A 398 9.58 -16.57 -21.10
N ILE A 399 9.51 -15.67 -20.12
CA ILE A 399 10.66 -15.31 -19.29
C ILE A 399 11.16 -16.53 -18.52
N THR A 400 10.27 -17.31 -17.91
CA THR A 400 10.63 -18.51 -17.15
C THR A 400 11.40 -19.50 -18.01
N LEU A 401 10.90 -19.82 -19.22
CA LEU A 401 11.59 -20.68 -20.18
C LEU A 401 12.95 -20.11 -20.58
N LYS A 402 13.05 -18.79 -20.81
CA LYS A 402 14.32 -18.13 -21.12
C LYS A 402 15.31 -18.25 -19.97
N THR A 403 14.87 -18.04 -18.72
CA THR A 403 15.72 -18.16 -17.53
C THR A 403 16.24 -19.58 -17.37
N ILE A 404 15.41 -20.60 -17.62
CA ILE A 404 15.84 -22.00 -17.63
C ILE A 404 16.92 -22.23 -18.69
N HIS A 405 16.72 -21.71 -19.91
CA HIS A 405 17.73 -21.80 -20.97
C HIS A 405 19.05 -21.12 -20.59
N LEU A 406 19.01 -19.94 -19.98
CA LEU A 406 20.22 -19.23 -19.53
C LEU A 406 20.99 -20.01 -18.46
N LYS A 407 20.30 -20.78 -17.61
CA LYS A 407 20.94 -21.56 -16.53
C LYS A 407 21.40 -22.95 -16.97
N ARG A 408 20.66 -23.63 -17.85
CA ARG A 408 20.92 -25.02 -18.29
C ARG A 408 21.57 -25.14 -19.67
N GLY A 409 21.51 -24.08 -20.47
CA GLY A 409 22.11 -24.04 -21.80
C GLY A 409 21.46 -25.01 -22.78
N LEU A 410 22.31 -25.74 -23.52
CA LEU A 410 21.90 -26.64 -24.61
C LEU A 410 21.20 -27.92 -24.13
N GLU A 411 21.40 -28.32 -22.87
CA GLU A 411 20.72 -29.47 -22.27
C GLU A 411 19.20 -29.30 -22.30
N PHE A 412 18.72 -28.12 -21.92
CA PHE A 412 17.29 -27.80 -21.93
C PHE A 412 16.71 -27.81 -23.35
N VAL A 413 17.46 -27.34 -24.34
CA VAL A 413 17.02 -27.36 -25.74
C VAL A 413 16.84 -28.80 -26.22
N ARG A 414 17.78 -29.70 -25.89
CA ARG A 414 17.66 -31.13 -26.23
C ARG A 414 16.46 -31.78 -25.56
N PHE A 415 16.25 -31.52 -24.26
CA PHE A 415 15.09 -32.02 -23.52
C PHE A 415 13.76 -31.57 -24.15
N LEU A 416 13.63 -30.28 -24.52
CA LEU A 416 12.44 -29.79 -25.21
C LEU A 416 12.21 -30.48 -26.56
N GLN A 417 13.26 -30.64 -27.36
CA GLN A 417 13.15 -31.22 -28.71
C GLN A 417 12.89 -32.72 -28.71
N GLN A 418 13.50 -33.47 -27.79
CA GLN A 418 13.53 -34.93 -27.83
C GLN A 418 12.52 -35.58 -26.91
N GLU A 419 12.16 -34.92 -25.80
CA GLU A 419 11.32 -35.52 -24.76
C GLU A 419 9.99 -34.77 -24.62
N TYR A 420 10.02 -33.49 -24.26
CA TYR A 420 8.82 -32.80 -23.79
C TYR A 420 7.86 -32.37 -24.91
N LEU A 421 8.31 -31.65 -25.94
CA LEU A 421 7.42 -31.19 -27.03
C LEU A 421 6.84 -32.35 -27.85
N PRO A 422 7.59 -33.44 -28.13
CA PRO A 422 7.02 -34.65 -28.73
C PRO A 422 5.95 -35.31 -27.84
N SER A 423 6.11 -35.31 -26.52
CA SER A 423 5.09 -35.85 -25.59
C SER A 423 3.78 -35.06 -25.64
N LEU A 424 3.87 -33.76 -25.97
CA LEU A 424 2.72 -32.91 -26.22
C LEU A 424 2.20 -33.04 -27.66
N GLN A 425 2.72 -33.91 -28.52
CA GLN A 425 2.32 -34.07 -29.94
C GLN A 425 2.49 -32.80 -30.80
N VAL A 426 3.42 -31.90 -30.42
CA VAL A 426 3.72 -30.70 -31.21
C VAL A 426 4.49 -31.08 -32.48
N ALA A 427 4.11 -30.52 -33.63
CA ALA A 427 4.79 -30.75 -34.89
C ALA A 427 6.30 -30.44 -34.80
N PRO A 428 7.18 -31.24 -35.46
CA PRO A 428 8.62 -31.08 -35.35
C PRO A 428 9.11 -29.72 -35.88
N GLU A 429 8.44 -29.13 -36.87
CA GLU A 429 8.76 -27.81 -37.42
C GLU A 429 8.55 -26.71 -36.37
N ILE A 430 7.41 -26.74 -35.67
CA ILE A 430 7.06 -25.77 -34.62
C ILE A 430 7.99 -25.94 -33.41
N SER A 431 8.36 -27.18 -33.10
CA SER A 431 9.30 -27.50 -32.03
C SER A 431 10.71 -26.95 -32.32
N GLN A 432 11.17 -27.07 -33.57
CA GLN A 432 12.44 -26.49 -34.01
C GLN A 432 12.39 -24.95 -33.98
N GLU A 433 11.32 -24.33 -34.49
CA GLU A 433 11.13 -22.87 -34.44
C GLU A 433 11.20 -22.34 -33.00
N LEU A 434 10.48 -22.95 -32.06
CA LEU A 434 10.51 -22.56 -30.64
C LEU A 434 11.92 -22.63 -30.06
N CYS A 435 12.64 -23.70 -30.35
CA CYS A 435 14.01 -23.90 -29.86
C CYS A 435 15.01 -22.91 -30.47
N GLN A 436 14.80 -22.48 -31.71
CA GLN A 436 15.61 -21.42 -32.34
C GLN A 436 15.31 -20.06 -31.71
N VAL A 437 14.04 -19.71 -31.52
CA VAL A 437 13.64 -18.45 -30.87
C VAL A 437 14.14 -18.38 -29.43
N LEU A 438 14.09 -19.49 -28.69
CA LEU A 438 14.58 -19.58 -27.32
C LEU A 438 16.09 -19.29 -27.20
N GLN A 439 16.88 -19.63 -28.23
CA GLN A 439 18.32 -19.37 -28.27
C GLN A 439 18.66 -17.91 -28.60
N GLN A 440 17.76 -17.15 -29.22
CA GLN A 440 18.00 -15.74 -29.54
C GLN A 440 18.15 -14.89 -28.27
N PRO A 441 19.06 -13.90 -28.23
CA PRO A 441 19.30 -13.11 -27.02
C PRO A 441 18.11 -12.24 -26.59
N ASP A 442 17.27 -11.79 -27.54
CA ASP A 442 16.16 -10.88 -27.26
C ASP A 442 14.91 -11.62 -26.74
N VAL A 443 14.59 -11.39 -25.46
CA VAL A 443 13.40 -11.96 -24.79
C VAL A 443 12.09 -11.43 -25.39
N LYS A 444 12.09 -10.24 -26.01
CA LYS A 444 10.88 -9.69 -26.64
C LYS A 444 10.44 -10.55 -27.82
N VAL A 445 11.38 -11.09 -28.59
CA VAL A 445 11.08 -11.99 -29.71
C VAL A 445 10.40 -13.24 -29.19
N LEU A 446 10.92 -13.83 -28.11
CA LEU A 446 10.31 -15.00 -27.47
C LEU A 446 8.90 -14.70 -26.96
N LYS A 447 8.69 -13.58 -26.25
CA LYS A 447 7.35 -13.18 -25.77
C LYS A 447 6.33 -13.06 -26.89
N ASN A 448 6.71 -12.43 -28.00
CA ASN A 448 5.85 -12.29 -29.17
C ASN A 448 5.56 -13.64 -29.84
N TYR A 449 6.58 -14.49 -29.95
CA TYR A 449 6.45 -15.81 -30.55
C TYR A 449 5.58 -16.76 -29.72
N MET A 450 5.63 -16.72 -28.38
CA MET A 450 4.85 -17.61 -27.52
C MET A 450 3.34 -17.53 -27.79
N LYS A 451 2.81 -16.34 -28.15
CA LYS A 451 1.40 -16.20 -28.53
C LYS A 451 1.11 -16.93 -29.84
N ALA A 452 1.95 -16.77 -30.86
CA ALA A 452 1.82 -17.46 -32.13
C ALA A 452 1.99 -18.97 -31.97
N PHE A 453 2.90 -19.40 -31.09
CA PHE A 453 3.11 -20.81 -30.75
C PHE A 453 1.81 -21.46 -30.27
N PHE A 454 1.15 -20.93 -29.23
CA PHE A 454 -0.09 -21.54 -28.72
C PHE A 454 -1.29 -21.41 -29.67
N GLN A 455 -1.28 -20.44 -30.59
CA GLN A 455 -2.29 -20.35 -31.65
C GLN A 455 -2.09 -21.38 -32.77
N ARG A 456 -0.82 -21.70 -33.11
CA ARG A 456 -0.45 -22.64 -34.18
C ARG A 456 -0.36 -24.08 -33.69
N ALA A 457 0.15 -24.28 -32.48
CA ALA A 457 0.32 -25.57 -31.84
C ALA A 457 -1.00 -26.08 -31.24
N LYS A 458 -2.13 -25.88 -31.94
CA LYS A 458 -3.43 -26.41 -31.49
C LYS A 458 -3.30 -27.92 -31.27
N LEU A 459 -3.25 -28.29 -30.00
CA LEU A 459 -3.35 -29.64 -29.47
C LEU A 459 -4.80 -29.92 -29.08
#